data_AF-A0A4V6DZ24-F1
#
_entry.id   AF-A0A4V6DZ24-F1
#
_cell.length_a   1.000
_cell.length_b   1.000
_cell.length_c   1.000
_cell.angle_alpha   90.00
_cell.angle_beta   90.00
_cell.angle_gamma   90.00
#
_symmetry.space_group_name_H-M   'P 1'
#
loop_
_entity.id
_entity.type
_entity.pdbx_description
1 polymer ?
#
loop_
_entity_poly.entity_id
_entity_poly.type
_entity_poly.pdbx_seq_one_letter_code
_entity_poly.pdbx_strand_id
1 'polypeptide(L)'
;MKILDTNLWVFGTLRTNEQATELLTAIDRGETTSAISAYMLQEAFAAFDRTKGLSAAERDAVKTNFVTRLTRMTGLIEAPSSRDASDALLREQRSAPTVRTLARVCGIQPKDVPILVLAFEHRDRKPTILTNDQSFAEFEPAAHSLPEITITHIS
;
A
#
# COMPACT_ATOMS: atom_id res chain seq x y z
N MET A 1 8.29 11.29 -3.80
CA MET A 1 7.42 10.15 -4.11
C MET A 1 6.59 9.81 -2.87
N LYS A 2 5.36 9.31 -3.04
CA LYS A 2 4.50 8.85 -1.94
C LYS A 2 4.25 7.36 -2.08
N ILE A 3 4.45 6.59 -1.01
CA ILE A 3 4.06 5.17 -0.93
C ILE A 3 2.82 5.12 -0.06
N LEU A 4 1.69 4.73 -0.63
CA LEU A 4 0.44 4.66 0.10
C LEU A 4 0.34 3.27 0.73
N ASP A 5 0.09 3.19 2.03
CA ASP A 5 -0.33 1.94 2.67
C ASP A 5 -1.60 1.42 1.98
N THR A 6 -1.78 0.10 1.99
CA THR A 6 -2.96 -0.58 1.45
C THR A 6 -4.26 0.04 1.97
N ASN A 7 -4.32 0.50 3.24
CA ASN A 7 -5.51 1.15 3.78
C ASN A 7 -5.93 2.40 2.96
N LEU A 8 -5.00 3.24 2.53
CA LEU A 8 -5.29 4.44 1.75
C LEU A 8 -5.72 4.11 0.32
N TRP A 9 -5.13 3.08 -0.29
CA TRP A 9 -5.59 2.57 -1.59
C TRP A 9 -7.05 2.12 -1.53
N VAL A 10 -7.41 1.39 -0.47
CA VAL A 10 -8.77 0.89 -0.26
C VAL A 10 -9.73 2.05 0.00
N PHE A 11 -9.41 2.95 0.92
CA PHE A 11 -10.28 4.08 1.27
C PHE A 11 -10.49 5.05 0.11
N GLY A 12 -9.43 5.39 -0.63
CA GLY A 12 -9.54 6.26 -1.80
C GLY A 12 -10.31 5.61 -2.96
N THR A 13 -10.28 4.28 -3.07
CA THR A 13 -11.07 3.54 -4.08
C THR A 13 -12.54 3.49 -3.71
N LEU A 14 -12.85 3.21 -2.43
CA LEU A 14 -14.21 3.18 -1.90
C LEU A 14 -14.79 4.58 -1.62
N ARG A 15 -13.97 5.64 -1.76
CA ARG A 15 -14.30 7.03 -1.46
C ARG A 15 -14.80 7.23 -0.02
N THR A 16 -14.21 6.50 0.93
CA THR A 16 -14.55 6.57 2.36
C THR A 16 -13.65 7.51 3.15
N ASN A 17 -12.57 8.01 2.54
CA ASN A 17 -11.69 9.03 3.10
C ASN A 17 -11.34 10.05 2.00
N GLU A 18 -11.59 11.33 2.28
CA GLU A 18 -11.42 12.43 1.32
C GLU A 18 -9.94 12.62 0.95
N GLN A 19 -9.05 12.64 1.94
CA GLN A 19 -7.61 12.80 1.72
C GLN A 19 -7.02 11.65 0.90
N ALA A 20 -7.44 10.41 1.17
CA ALA A 20 -7.06 9.25 0.36
C ALA A 20 -7.57 9.37 -1.07
N THR A 21 -8.79 9.89 -1.26
CA THR A 21 -9.38 10.09 -2.60
C THR A 21 -8.60 11.14 -3.39
N GLU A 22 -8.27 12.26 -2.77
CA GLU A 22 -7.43 13.33 -3.36
C GLU A 22 -6.04 12.82 -3.73
N LEU A 23 -5.40 12.04 -2.86
CA LEU A 23 -4.11 11.42 -3.15
C LEU A 23 -4.17 10.53 -4.39
N LEU A 24 -5.20 9.69 -4.51
CA LEU A 24 -5.35 8.86 -5.71
C LEU A 24 -5.60 9.71 -6.96
N THR A 25 -6.34 10.82 -6.86
CA THR A 25 -6.54 11.75 -7.97
C THR A 25 -5.24 12.46 -8.38
N ALA A 26 -4.40 12.87 -7.43
CA ALA A 26 -3.10 13.45 -7.72
C ALA A 26 -2.18 12.43 -8.42
N ILE A 27 -2.24 11.15 -8.01
CA ILE A 27 -1.50 10.06 -8.68
C ILE A 27 -2.07 9.80 -10.08
N ASP A 28 -3.40 9.78 -10.26
CA ASP A 28 -4.04 9.62 -11.59
C ASP A 28 -3.50 10.64 -12.60
N ARG A 29 -3.37 11.90 -12.17
CA ARG A 29 -2.92 13.04 -12.99
C ARG A 29 -1.40 13.14 -13.12
N GLY A 30 -0.63 12.33 -12.40
CA GLY A 30 0.84 12.41 -12.39
C GLY A 30 1.40 13.59 -11.58
N GLU A 31 0.55 14.30 -10.83
CA GLU A 31 0.95 15.38 -9.91
C GLU A 31 1.76 14.81 -8.73
N THR A 32 1.53 13.54 -8.39
CA THR A 32 2.28 12.79 -7.38
C THR A 32 2.71 11.43 -7.92
N THR A 33 3.98 11.08 -7.71
CA THR A 33 4.47 9.73 -8.04
C THR A 33 4.25 8.74 -6.91
N SER A 34 3.85 7.52 -7.26
CA SER A 34 3.59 6.43 -6.33
C SER A 34 3.98 5.07 -6.92
N ALA A 35 4.03 4.05 -6.07
CA ALA A 35 4.22 2.66 -6.43
C ALA A 35 3.32 1.77 -5.56
N ILE A 36 2.98 0.61 -6.09
CA ILE A 36 2.23 -0.43 -5.38
C ILE A 36 2.86 -1.78 -5.72
N SER A 37 3.00 -2.67 -4.74
CA SER A 37 3.58 -4.01 -4.95
C SER A 37 2.49 -5.08 -5.13
N ALA A 38 2.85 -6.26 -5.63
CA ALA A 38 1.93 -7.41 -5.76
C ALA A 38 1.29 -7.82 -4.43
N TYR A 39 2.07 -7.72 -3.35
CA TYR A 39 1.58 -7.96 -1.98
C TYR A 39 0.46 -6.98 -1.62
N MET A 40 0.67 -5.67 -1.85
CA MET A 40 -0.30 -4.62 -1.52
C MET A 40 -1.56 -4.72 -2.39
N LEU A 41 -1.41 -5.07 -3.68
CA LEU A 41 -2.54 -5.36 -4.56
C LEU A 41 -3.42 -6.49 -4.00
N GLN A 42 -2.79 -7.59 -3.56
CA GLN A 42 -3.49 -8.71 -2.97
C GLN A 42 -4.14 -8.36 -1.62
N GLU A 43 -3.49 -7.53 -0.80
CA GLU A 43 -4.10 -7.04 0.43
C GLU A 43 -5.33 -6.16 0.15
N ALA A 44 -5.28 -5.31 -0.88
CA ALA A 44 -6.41 -4.49 -1.29
C ALA A 44 -7.59 -5.36 -1.75
N PHE A 45 -7.34 -6.41 -2.55
CA PHE A 45 -8.38 -7.38 -2.93
C PHE A 45 -9.01 -8.07 -1.71
N ALA A 46 -8.18 -8.56 -0.78
CA ALA A 46 -8.66 -9.16 0.46
C ALA A 46 -9.39 -8.16 1.38
N ALA A 47 -9.09 -6.87 1.28
CA ALA A 47 -9.82 -5.81 1.98
C ALA A 47 -11.20 -5.59 1.35
N PHE A 48 -11.28 -5.47 0.02
CA PHE A 48 -12.56 -5.33 -0.68
C PHE A 48 -13.50 -6.52 -0.42
N ASP A 49 -12.97 -7.74 -0.35
CA ASP A 49 -13.76 -8.95 -0.04
C ASP A 49 -14.34 -8.94 1.38
N ARG A 50 -13.70 -8.24 2.31
CA ARG A 50 -14.12 -8.12 3.71
C ARG A 50 -14.97 -6.89 3.98
N THR A 51 -15.09 -5.96 3.01
CA THR A 51 -15.90 -4.76 3.14
C THR A 51 -17.38 -5.13 3.33
N LYS A 52 -17.92 -4.79 4.50
CA LYS A 52 -19.34 -4.98 4.81
C LYS A 52 -20.18 -4.06 3.93
N GLY A 53 -21.33 -4.55 3.48
CA GLY A 53 -22.26 -3.78 2.65
C GLY A 53 -22.05 -3.95 1.14
N LEU A 54 -20.95 -4.56 0.69
CA LEU A 54 -20.78 -4.95 -0.71
C LEU A 54 -21.27 -6.37 -0.96
N SER A 55 -22.15 -6.53 -1.94
CA SER A 55 -22.49 -7.80 -2.58
C SER A 55 -21.30 -8.39 -3.35
N ALA A 56 -21.39 -9.66 -3.74
CA ALA A 56 -20.33 -10.30 -4.53
C ALA A 56 -20.05 -9.56 -5.85
N ALA A 57 -21.10 -9.16 -6.57
CA ALA A 57 -20.98 -8.41 -7.83
C ALA A 57 -20.33 -7.02 -7.61
N GLU A 58 -20.64 -6.33 -6.51
CA GLU A 58 -20.01 -5.05 -6.19
C GLU A 58 -18.54 -5.20 -5.82
N ARG A 59 -18.16 -6.28 -5.11
CA ARG A 59 -16.75 -6.58 -4.81
C ARG A 59 -15.95 -6.80 -6.08
N ASP A 60 -16.48 -7.57 -7.01
CA ASP A 60 -15.84 -7.80 -8.31
C ASP A 60 -15.71 -6.49 -9.10
N ALA A 61 -16.78 -5.69 -9.14
CA ALA A 61 -16.75 -4.38 -9.81
C ALA A 61 -15.71 -3.44 -9.19
N VAL A 62 -15.59 -3.39 -7.86
CA VAL A 62 -14.58 -2.57 -7.15
C VAL A 62 -13.17 -3.06 -7.48
N LYS A 63 -12.91 -4.38 -7.48
CA LYS A 63 -11.61 -4.94 -7.85
C LYS A 63 -11.24 -4.60 -9.30
N THR A 64 -12.18 -4.76 -10.24
CA THR A 64 -11.97 -4.37 -11.65
C THR A 64 -11.69 -2.88 -11.78
N ASN A 65 -12.45 -2.03 -11.09
CA ASN A 65 -12.24 -0.59 -11.08
C ASN A 65 -10.87 -0.23 -10.51
N PHE A 66 -10.45 -0.88 -9.43
CA PHE A 66 -9.14 -0.67 -8.82
C PHE A 66 -8.01 -0.97 -9.81
N VAL A 67 -7.99 -2.16 -10.41
CA VAL A 67 -6.97 -2.54 -11.40
C VAL A 67 -7.02 -1.64 -12.64
N THR A 68 -8.21 -1.32 -13.14
CA THR A 68 -8.38 -0.43 -14.30
C THR A 68 -7.87 0.98 -14.01
N ARG A 69 -8.01 1.46 -12.76
CA ARG A 69 -7.48 2.75 -12.35
C ARG A 69 -5.96 2.71 -12.31
N LEU A 70 -5.36 1.68 -11.69
CA LEU A 70 -3.90 1.53 -11.62
C LEU A 70 -3.25 1.56 -13.01
N THR A 71 -3.85 0.89 -14.02
CA THR A 71 -3.29 0.87 -15.39
C THR A 71 -3.39 2.22 -16.13
N ARG A 72 -4.21 3.15 -15.63
CA ARG A 72 -4.42 4.48 -16.21
C ARG A 72 -3.74 5.59 -15.41
N MET A 73 -3.17 5.28 -14.24
CA MET A 73 -2.52 6.26 -13.37
C MET A 73 -1.21 6.74 -13.98
N THR A 74 -1.12 8.04 -14.28
CA THR A 74 0.09 8.64 -14.88
C THR A 74 1.26 8.67 -13.88
N GLY A 75 0.97 8.86 -12.59
CA GLY A 75 1.97 8.93 -11.53
C GLY A 75 2.43 7.59 -10.98
N LEU A 76 1.85 6.47 -11.44
CA LEU A 76 2.20 5.15 -10.94
C LEU A 76 3.42 4.61 -11.70
N ILE A 77 4.58 4.64 -11.06
CA ILE A 77 5.86 4.28 -11.71
C ILE A 77 6.17 2.79 -11.60
N GLU A 78 5.49 2.08 -10.70
CA GLU A 78 5.55 0.63 -10.55
C GLU A 78 4.17 0.10 -10.16
N ALA A 79 3.72 -0.91 -10.90
CA ALA A 79 2.48 -1.63 -10.63
C ALA A 79 2.65 -3.11 -11.02
N PRO A 80 2.32 -4.06 -10.14
CA PRO A 80 2.29 -5.48 -10.48
C PRO A 80 1.19 -5.75 -11.50
N SER A 81 1.37 -6.83 -12.27
CA SER A 81 0.25 -7.38 -13.02
C SER A 81 -0.67 -8.16 -12.08
N SER A 82 -1.94 -8.33 -12.45
CA SER A 82 -2.86 -9.16 -11.66
C SER A 82 -2.43 -10.63 -11.55
N ARG A 83 -1.49 -11.09 -12.38
CA ARG A 83 -0.93 -12.45 -12.35
C ARG A 83 0.13 -12.62 -11.26
N ASP A 84 0.70 -11.51 -10.78
CA ASP A 84 1.71 -11.52 -9.72
C ASP A 84 1.06 -11.60 -8.32
N ALA A 85 -0.26 -11.39 -8.25
CA ALA A 85 -1.06 -11.50 -7.02
C ALA A 85 -1.68 -12.90 -6.89
N SER A 86 -1.53 -13.53 -5.72
CA SER A 86 -2.17 -14.81 -5.40
C SER A 86 -2.61 -14.86 -3.93
N ASP A 87 -3.64 -15.65 -3.62
CA ASP A 87 -4.12 -15.81 -2.23
C ASP A 87 -3.05 -16.40 -1.30
N ALA A 88 -2.12 -17.19 -1.85
CA ALA A 88 -0.99 -17.75 -1.10
C ALA A 88 0.02 -16.66 -0.70
N LEU A 89 0.18 -15.63 -1.54
CA LEU A 89 1.19 -14.57 -1.39
C LEU A 89 1.12 -13.88 -0.03
N LEU A 90 -0.08 -13.56 0.48
CA LEU A 90 -0.22 -12.85 1.75
C LEU A 90 0.29 -13.66 2.94
N ARG A 91 -0.10 -14.94 3.00
CA ARG A 91 0.30 -15.83 4.11
C ARG A 91 1.78 -16.14 4.00
N GLU A 92 2.27 -16.43 2.80
CA GLU A 92 3.68 -16.74 2.56
C GLU A 92 4.57 -15.55 2.91
N GLN A 93 4.27 -14.35 2.41
CA GLN A 93 5.07 -13.15 2.71
C GLN A 93 5.05 -12.82 4.20
N ARG A 94 3.88 -12.79 4.85
CA ARG A 94 3.80 -12.45 6.29
C ARG A 94 4.46 -13.48 7.20
N SER A 95 4.49 -14.74 6.79
CA SER A 95 5.12 -15.83 7.55
C SER A 95 6.60 -16.04 7.20
N ALA A 96 7.08 -15.43 6.12
CA ALA A 96 8.48 -15.53 5.70
C ALA A 96 9.41 -15.14 6.86
N PRO A 97 10.44 -15.95 7.17
CA PRO A 97 11.35 -15.67 8.28
C PRO A 97 12.01 -14.30 8.20
N THR A 98 12.32 -13.82 6.99
CA THR A 98 12.87 -12.49 6.73
C THR A 98 11.91 -11.38 7.15
N VAL A 99 10.64 -11.47 6.72
CA VAL A 99 9.59 -10.51 7.07
C VAL A 99 9.35 -10.50 8.58
N ARG A 100 9.24 -11.66 9.22
CA ARG A 100 9.06 -11.75 10.68
C ARG A 100 10.25 -11.19 11.46
N THR A 101 11.47 -11.39 10.95
CA THR A 101 12.69 -10.85 11.55
C THR A 101 12.71 -9.33 11.45
N LEU A 102 12.46 -8.77 10.27
CA LEU A 102 12.39 -7.32 10.05
C LEU A 102 11.28 -6.68 10.88
N ALA A 103 10.08 -7.26 10.89
CA ALA A 103 8.96 -6.81 11.72
C ALA A 103 9.38 -6.72 13.20
N ARG A 104 10.07 -7.74 13.71
CA ARG A 104 10.55 -7.77 15.10
C ARG A 104 11.64 -6.74 15.37
N VAL A 105 12.61 -6.58 14.47
CA VAL A 105 13.73 -5.64 14.63
C VAL A 105 13.26 -4.19 14.54
N CYS A 106 12.31 -3.91 13.66
CA CYS A 106 11.74 -2.58 13.44
C CYS A 106 10.57 -2.26 14.39
N GLY A 107 10.05 -3.24 15.14
CA GLY A 107 8.89 -3.04 16.02
C GLY A 107 7.58 -2.76 15.27
N ILE A 108 7.45 -3.21 14.02
CA ILE A 108 6.26 -3.02 13.16
C ILE A 108 5.52 -4.34 12.93
N GLN A 109 4.31 -4.30 12.37
CA GLN A 109 3.58 -5.53 12.07
C GLN A 109 4.14 -6.18 10.80
N PRO A 110 4.09 -7.53 10.67
CA PRO A 110 4.54 -8.22 9.46
C PRO A 110 3.87 -7.76 8.17
N LYS A 111 2.64 -7.23 8.24
CA LYS A 111 1.95 -6.67 7.07
C LYS A 111 2.53 -5.36 6.56
N ASP A 112 3.25 -4.62 7.41
CA ASP A 112 3.80 -3.31 7.08
C ASP A 112 5.20 -3.43 6.45
N VAL A 113 5.88 -4.57 6.66
CA VAL A 113 7.23 -4.83 6.12
C VAL A 113 7.29 -4.74 4.60
N PRO A 114 6.38 -5.35 3.80
CA PRO A 114 6.43 -5.20 2.35
C PRO A 114 6.28 -3.75 1.87
N ILE A 115 5.57 -2.91 2.61
CA ILE A 115 5.41 -1.48 2.32
C ILE A 115 6.73 -0.74 2.59
N LEU A 116 7.39 -1.05 3.72
CA LEU A 116 8.71 -0.52 4.04
C LEU A 116 9.78 -0.96 3.03
N VAL A 117 9.74 -2.22 2.57
CA VAL A 117 10.64 -2.75 1.53
C VAL A 117 10.44 -2.00 0.21
N LEU A 118 9.19 -1.80 -0.23
CA LEU A 118 8.90 -1.03 -1.44
C LEU A 118 9.41 0.41 -1.33
N ALA A 119 9.25 1.05 -0.17
CA ALA A 119 9.83 2.37 0.08
C ALA A 119 11.37 2.34 -0.03
N PHE A 120 12.02 1.30 0.50
CA PHE A 120 13.48 1.15 0.40
C PHE A 120 13.98 0.89 -1.04
N GLU A 121 13.21 0.18 -1.86
CA GLU A 121 13.52 0.01 -3.29
C GLU A 121 13.50 1.35 -4.03
N HIS A 122 12.73 2.32 -3.55
CA HIS A 122 12.64 3.68 -4.08
C HIS A 122 13.35 4.73 -3.24
N ARG A 123 14.25 4.32 -2.34
CA ARG A 123 14.93 5.19 -1.36
C ARG A 123 15.64 6.41 -1.97
N ASP A 124 16.17 6.28 -3.18
CA ASP A 124 16.83 7.39 -3.91
C ASP A 124 15.86 8.54 -4.25
N ARG A 125 14.55 8.30 -4.20
CA ARG A 125 13.48 9.29 -4.39
C ARG A 125 12.94 9.87 -3.09
N LYS A 126 13.58 9.56 -1.95
CA LYS A 126 13.21 9.98 -0.59
C LYS A 126 11.71 9.81 -0.31
N PRO A 127 11.20 8.57 -0.33
CA PRO A 127 9.77 8.32 -0.26
C PRO A 127 9.19 8.68 1.11
N THR A 128 7.94 9.15 1.09
CA THR A 128 7.09 9.22 2.29
C THR A 128 6.06 8.12 2.23
N ILE A 129 6.05 7.22 3.20
CA ILE A 129 4.97 6.28 3.44
C ILE A 129 3.82 7.03 4.09
N LEU A 130 2.63 6.94 3.49
CA LEU A 130 1.40 7.52 4.00
C LEU A 130 0.50 6.39 4.52
N THR A 131 0.03 6.46 5.76
CA THR A 131 -0.79 5.41 6.36
C THR A 131 -1.87 5.99 7.29
N ASN A 132 -3.01 5.32 7.38
CA ASN A 132 -4.01 5.54 8.43
C ASN A 132 -3.78 4.65 9.67
N ASP A 133 -2.69 3.88 9.71
CA ASP A 133 -2.29 3.08 10.87
C ASP A 133 -1.33 3.88 11.75
N GLN A 134 -1.84 4.40 12.87
CA GLN A 134 -1.04 5.18 13.80
C GLN A 134 0.18 4.40 14.31
N SER A 135 0.03 3.10 14.60
CA SER A 135 1.14 2.30 15.13
C SER A 135 2.28 2.14 14.12
N PHE A 136 1.96 2.08 12.82
CA PHE A 136 2.99 2.06 11.79
C PHE A 136 3.60 3.45 11.57
N ALA A 137 2.83 4.53 11.72
CA ALA A 137 3.33 5.89 11.61
C ALA A 137 4.28 6.31 12.74
N GLU A 138 4.20 5.65 13.90
CA GLU A 138 5.11 5.85 15.04
C GLU A 138 6.50 5.21 14.82
N PHE A 139 6.66 4.34 13.82
CA PHE A 139 7.97 3.80 13.47
C PHE A 139 8.89 4.91 12.93
N GLU A 140 10.10 5.03 13.49
CA GLU A 140 11.11 6.01 13.09
C GLU A 140 12.18 5.38 12.18
N PRO A 141 12.09 5.50 10.83
CA PRO A 141 13.02 4.80 9.94
C PRO A 141 14.49 5.22 10.15
N ALA A 142 14.73 6.49 10.50
CA ALA A 142 16.07 7.02 10.75
C ALA A 142 16.78 6.31 11.93
N ALA A 143 16.04 5.89 12.97
CA ALA A 143 16.59 5.13 14.10
C ALA A 143 17.03 3.71 13.69
N HIS A 144 16.59 3.24 12.53
CA HIS A 144 16.87 1.92 11.97
C HIS A 144 17.74 1.97 10.71
N SER A 145 18.55 3.02 10.55
CA SER A 145 19.45 3.19 9.40
C SER A 145 18.73 3.31 8.04
N LEU A 146 17.51 3.86 8.04
CA LEU A 146 16.71 4.19 6.86
C LEU A 146 16.36 5.70 6.83
N PRO A 147 17.35 6.62 6.95
CA PRO A 147 17.09 8.06 7.11
C PRO A 147 16.39 8.74 5.92
N GLU A 148 16.38 8.10 4.76
CA GLU A 148 15.77 8.59 3.53
C GLU A 148 14.28 8.29 3.40
N ILE A 149 13.75 7.44 4.28
CA ILE A 149 12.32 7.08 4.33
C ILE A 149 11.66 7.89 5.44
N THR A 150 10.49 8.46 5.13
CA THR A 150 9.63 9.14 6.11
C THR A 150 8.29 8.42 6.20
N ILE A 151 7.63 8.45 7.36
CA ILE A 151 6.27 7.91 7.52
C ILE A 151 5.38 9.01 8.07
N THR A 152 4.15 9.10 7.57
CA THR A 152 3.19 10.12 7.98
C THR A 152 1.81 9.50 8.16
N HIS A 153 1.22 9.75 9.34
CA HIS A 153 -0.16 9.38 9.62
C HIS A 153 -1.13 10.33 8.89
N ILE A 154 -2.15 9.75 8.26
CA ILE A 154 -3.25 10.45 7.59
C ILE A 154 -4.55 9.98 8.24
N SER A 155 -5.38 10.92 8.72
CA SER A 155 -6.64 10.62 9.42
C SER A 155 -7.82 10.40 8.47
#